data_AF-A0A0L0UHS6-F1
#
_entry.id   AF-A0A0L0UHS6-F1
#
_cell.length_a   1.000
_cell.length_b   1.000
_cell.length_c   1.000
_cell.angle_alpha   90.00
_cell.angle_beta   90.00
_cell.angle_gamma   90.00
#
_symmetry.space_group_name_H-M   'P 1'
#
loop_
_entity.id
_entity.type
_entity.pdbx_description
1 polymer ?
#
loop_
_entity_poly.entity_id
_entity_poly.type
_entity_poly.pdbx_seq_one_letter_code
_entity_poly.pdbx_strand_id
1 'polypeptide(L)'
;SLDELERLASLAGSSAVEDSPAPGGGKHVQMIAPEGFEITALYGQAAVPLFKKVAQRRLNMGEYKPRINSSVRIKRAASEVLRLGHFVLRVEDHDRMVGWLRDHLNLIPSDYLVSSADLIRPLSTFMRCNR
;
A
#
# COMPACT_ATOMS: atom_id res chain seq x y z
N SER A 1 4.45 11.80 -10.04
CA SER A 1 4.80 13.22 -10.28
C SER A 1 3.51 14.03 -10.35
N LEU A 2 3.58 15.36 -10.52
CA LEU A 2 2.40 16.16 -10.79
C LEU A 2 1.76 15.74 -12.13
N ASP A 3 2.56 15.56 -13.19
CA ASP A 3 2.09 15.11 -14.49
C ASP A 3 1.37 13.75 -14.43
N GLU A 4 1.85 12.81 -13.62
CA GLU A 4 1.15 11.53 -13.40
C GLU A 4 -0.19 11.74 -12.69
N LEU A 5 -0.27 12.68 -11.75
CA LEU A 5 -1.51 13.02 -11.07
C LEU A 5 -2.51 13.66 -12.04
N GLU A 6 -2.05 14.54 -12.93
CA GLU A 6 -2.87 15.13 -14.00
C GLU A 6 -3.37 14.09 -15.00
N ARG A 7 -2.55 13.08 -15.33
CA ARG A 7 -2.99 11.94 -16.15
C ARG A 7 -4.12 11.18 -15.47
N LEU A 8 -4.02 10.92 -14.16
CA LEU A 8 -5.11 10.27 -13.41
C LEU A 8 -6.37 11.14 -13.38
N ALA A 9 -6.23 12.46 -13.23
CA ALA A 9 -7.36 13.40 -13.27
C ALA A 9 -8.10 13.41 -14.62
N SER A 10 -7.41 13.08 -15.71
CA SER A 10 -8.02 13.00 -17.04
C SER A 10 -8.86 11.74 -17.28
N LEU A 11 -8.79 10.75 -16.39
CA LEU A 11 -9.55 9.51 -16.50
C LEU A 11 -11.03 9.75 -16.15
N ALA A 12 -11.92 9.04 -16.84
CA ALA A 12 -13.36 9.16 -16.60
C ALA A 12 -13.69 8.69 -15.17
N GLY A 13 -14.43 9.52 -14.43
CA GLY A 13 -14.80 9.25 -13.03
C GLY A 13 -13.75 9.66 -12.01
N SER A 14 -12.64 10.27 -12.43
CA SER A 14 -11.68 10.94 -11.54
C SER A 14 -12.14 12.36 -11.19
N SER A 15 -11.73 12.84 -10.02
CA SER A 15 -11.78 14.26 -9.68
C SER A 15 -10.74 15.06 -10.48
N ALA A 16 -10.88 16.40 -10.46
CA ALA A 16 -9.78 17.28 -10.82
C ALA A 16 -8.61 17.12 -9.82
N VAL A 17 -7.45 17.68 -10.19
CA VAL A 17 -6.35 17.83 -9.25
C VAL A 17 -6.69 18.94 -8.25
N GLU A 18 -6.72 18.60 -6.97
CA GLU A 18 -7.08 19.53 -5.90
C GLU A 18 -6.01 19.56 -4.80
N ASP A 19 -6.06 20.57 -3.94
CA ASP A 19 -5.20 20.62 -2.75
C ASP A 19 -5.67 19.61 -1.70
N SER A 20 -4.73 18.80 -1.20
CA SER A 20 -5.04 17.72 -0.26
C SER A 20 -5.27 18.27 1.15
N PRO A 21 -6.41 17.97 1.79
CA PRO A 21 -6.67 18.35 3.18
C PRO A 21 -5.95 17.42 4.19
N ALA A 22 -5.26 16.36 3.71
CA ALA A 22 -4.58 15.41 4.57
C ALA A 22 -3.34 16.03 5.26
N PRO A 23 -2.88 15.47 6.40
CA PRO A 23 -1.65 15.93 7.05
C PRO A 23 -0.47 15.98 6.07
N GLY A 24 0.30 17.07 6.09
CA GLY A 24 1.39 17.29 5.13
C GLY A 24 0.96 17.87 3.79
N GLY A 25 -0.35 18.05 3.53
CA GLY A 25 -0.87 18.73 2.36
C GLY A 25 -0.46 18.06 1.03
N GLY A 26 -0.13 18.89 0.04
CA GLY A 26 0.16 18.46 -1.32
C GLY A 26 -1.07 18.55 -2.21
N LYS A 27 -1.12 17.73 -3.26
CA LYS A 27 -2.25 17.62 -4.18
C LYS A 27 -2.78 16.20 -4.24
N HIS A 28 -4.07 16.06 -4.53
CA HIS A 28 -4.73 14.77 -4.70
C HIS A 28 -5.56 14.68 -5.97
N VAL A 29 -5.89 13.44 -6.34
CA VAL A 29 -6.97 13.07 -7.26
C VAL A 29 -7.69 11.87 -6.65
N GLN A 30 -9.00 11.96 -6.54
CA GLN A 30 -9.86 10.87 -6.12
C GLN A 30 -10.40 10.14 -7.35
N MET A 31 -10.40 8.82 -7.29
CA MET A 31 -10.92 7.95 -8.34
C MET A 31 -11.91 6.98 -7.70
N ILE A 32 -12.99 6.68 -8.41
CA ILE A 32 -13.92 5.62 -8.01
C ILE A 32 -13.60 4.36 -8.81
N ALA A 33 -12.99 3.38 -8.14
CA ALA A 33 -12.76 2.06 -8.67
C ALA A 33 -14.09 1.28 -8.80
N PRO A 34 -14.11 0.12 -9.49
CA PRO A 34 -15.29 -0.74 -9.56
C PRO A 34 -15.88 -1.01 -8.18
N GLU A 35 -17.18 -1.23 -8.11
CA GLU A 35 -17.90 -1.50 -6.84
C GLU A 35 -17.88 -0.32 -5.84
N GLY A 36 -17.47 0.87 -6.27
CA GLY A 36 -17.59 2.11 -5.49
C GLY A 36 -16.43 2.37 -4.52
N PHE A 37 -15.32 1.63 -4.62
CA PHE A 37 -14.14 1.89 -3.80
C PHE A 37 -13.47 3.19 -4.21
N GLU A 38 -13.31 4.13 -3.27
CA GLU A 38 -12.51 5.32 -3.49
C GLU A 38 -11.02 4.99 -3.39
N ILE A 39 -10.26 5.38 -4.42
CA ILE A 39 -8.79 5.32 -4.44
C ILE A 39 -8.26 6.74 -4.66
N THR A 40 -7.44 7.21 -3.73
CA THR A 40 -6.87 8.56 -3.78
C THR A 40 -5.38 8.52 -4.09
N ALA A 41 -4.99 9.17 -5.18
CA ALA A 41 -3.59 9.39 -5.52
C ALA A 41 -3.13 10.73 -4.92
N LEU A 42 -1.91 10.76 -4.37
CA LEU A 42 -1.34 11.91 -3.67
C LEU A 42 0.03 12.28 -4.28
N TYR A 43 0.31 13.59 -4.37
CA TYR A 43 1.62 14.10 -4.77
C TYR A 43 2.01 15.33 -3.95
N GLY A 44 3.30 15.46 -3.62
CA GLY A 44 3.84 16.64 -2.94
C GLY A 44 3.50 16.75 -1.45
N GLN A 45 3.04 15.66 -0.81
CA GLN A 45 2.81 15.63 0.63
C GLN A 45 4.13 15.80 1.40
N ALA A 46 4.18 16.77 2.31
CA ALA A 46 5.34 16.97 3.18
C ALA A 46 5.41 15.86 4.24
N ALA A 47 6.61 15.31 4.43
CA ALA A 47 6.85 14.34 5.48
C ALA A 47 6.65 14.99 6.85
N VAL A 48 5.72 14.45 7.64
CA VAL A 48 5.50 14.87 9.02
C VAL A 48 6.42 14.05 9.94
N PRO A 49 7.10 14.67 10.93
CA PRO A 49 7.93 13.93 11.87
C PRO A 49 7.12 12.83 12.59
N LEU A 50 7.69 11.62 12.64
CA LEU A 50 7.10 10.54 13.45
C LEU A 50 7.10 10.96 14.92
N PHE A 51 5.94 10.93 15.56
CA PHE A 51 5.78 11.21 16.99
C PHE A 51 6.63 10.27 17.86
N LYS A 52 6.86 9.03 17.39
CA LYS A 52 7.69 8.04 18.07
C LYS A 52 8.43 7.17 17.06
N LYS A 53 9.75 7.07 17.19
CA LYS A 53 10.55 6.07 16.47
C LYS A 53 10.52 4.76 17.24
N VAL A 54 10.10 3.67 16.59
CA VAL A 54 10.19 2.32 17.16
C VAL A 54 11.68 1.98 17.31
N ALA A 55 12.12 1.66 18.53
CA ALA A 55 13.51 1.36 18.81
C ALA A 55 13.92 0.05 18.10
N GLN A 56 14.96 0.11 17.26
CA GLN A 56 15.54 -1.10 16.66
C GLN A 56 16.17 -1.96 17.75
N ARG A 57 15.72 -3.21 17.85
CA ARG A 57 16.30 -4.20 18.75
C ARG A 57 17.56 -4.77 18.11
N ARG A 58 18.68 -4.75 18.82
CA ARG A 58 19.89 -5.45 18.38
C ARG A 58 19.67 -6.95 18.55
N LEU A 59 19.50 -7.65 17.44
CA LEU A 59 19.36 -9.11 17.40
C LEU A 59 20.68 -9.73 16.94
N ASN A 60 21.00 -10.89 17.51
CA ASN A 60 22.11 -11.73 17.04
C ASN A 60 21.56 -12.60 15.90
N MET A 61 22.12 -12.48 14.70
CA MET A 61 21.81 -13.29 13.52
C MET A 61 23.01 -14.18 13.17
N GLY A 62 22.85 -15.18 12.29
CA GLY A 62 23.90 -16.06 11.72
C GLY A 62 25.31 -15.90 12.32
N GLU A 63 26.18 -15.18 11.60
CA GLU A 63 27.54 -14.83 12.04
C GLU A 63 27.62 -13.46 12.75
N TYR A 64 26.61 -12.60 12.58
CA TYR A 64 26.59 -11.25 13.16
C TYR A 64 25.99 -11.23 14.57
N LYS A 65 26.82 -11.03 15.59
CA LYS A 65 26.43 -11.07 17.01
C LYS A 65 26.64 -9.73 17.76
N PRO A 66 25.92 -8.63 17.40
CA PRO A 66 26.14 -7.30 17.98
C PRO A 66 25.68 -7.14 19.44
N ARG A 67 24.97 -8.13 19.99
CA ARG A 67 24.41 -8.08 21.34
C ARG A 67 25.39 -8.73 22.32
N ILE A 68 26.15 -7.91 23.04
CA ILE A 68 27.06 -8.31 24.12
C ILE A 68 26.34 -8.09 25.46
N ASN A 69 26.31 -9.12 26.32
CA ASN A 69 25.81 -9.08 27.71
C ASN A 69 24.46 -8.36 27.94
N SER A 70 23.60 -8.32 26.94
CA SER A 70 22.30 -7.65 26.98
C SER A 70 21.20 -8.61 26.58
N SER A 71 20.03 -8.53 27.22
CA SER A 71 18.92 -9.43 26.94
C SER A 71 17.97 -8.86 25.88
N VAL A 72 17.35 -9.72 25.07
CA VAL A 72 16.21 -9.34 24.23
C VAL A 72 14.95 -9.57 25.07
N ARG A 73 14.33 -8.49 25.55
CA ARG A 73 13.10 -8.56 26.37
C ARG A 73 11.99 -7.81 25.67
N ILE A 74 10.91 -8.51 25.31
CA ILE A 74 9.70 -7.87 24.83
C ILE A 74 8.95 -7.36 26.06
N LYS A 75 8.72 -6.05 26.13
CA LYS A 75 7.90 -5.47 27.21
C LYS A 75 6.47 -6.00 27.02
N ARG A 76 5.85 -6.49 28.09
CA ARG A 76 4.43 -6.88 28.08
C ARG A 76 3.58 -5.61 27.97
N ALA A 77 3.27 -5.21 26.74
CA ALA A 77 2.49 -4.04 26.37
C ALA A 77 1.87 -4.29 25.00
N ALA A 78 1.02 -3.37 24.54
CA ALA A 78 0.53 -3.40 23.16
C ALA A 78 1.71 -3.35 22.17
N SER A 79 1.59 -4.12 21.09
CA SER A 79 2.58 -4.11 20.00
C SER A 79 2.63 -2.74 19.33
N GLU A 80 3.84 -2.28 19.01
CA GLU A 80 4.03 -1.03 18.29
C GLU A 80 3.87 -1.27 16.79
N VAL A 81 3.02 -0.45 16.14
CA VAL A 81 2.87 -0.48 14.68
C VAL A 81 4.02 0.29 14.05
N LEU A 82 4.83 -0.40 13.24
CA LEU A 82 5.96 0.21 12.55
C LEU A 82 5.52 1.03 11.34
N ARG A 83 4.65 0.45 10.50
CA ARG A 83 4.11 1.06 9.29
C ARG A 83 2.90 0.28 8.77
N LEU A 84 2.12 0.90 7.89
CA LEU A 84 1.15 0.19 7.06
C LEU A 84 1.90 -0.73 6.06
N GLY A 85 1.42 -1.96 5.95
CA GLY A 85 2.00 -2.99 5.06
C GLY A 85 1.31 -3.00 3.70
N HIS A 86 0.08 -3.48 3.68
CA HIS A 86 -0.82 -3.56 2.53
C HIS A 86 -2.27 -3.49 3.03
N PHE A 87 -3.21 -3.38 2.11
CA PHE A 87 -4.64 -3.53 2.36
C PHE A 87 -5.20 -4.64 1.47
N VAL A 88 -6.39 -5.13 1.79
CA VAL A 88 -7.09 -6.16 1.01
C VAL A 88 -8.47 -5.61 0.69
N LEU A 89 -8.82 -5.64 -0.60
CA LEU A 89 -10.18 -5.37 -1.06
C LEU A 89 -10.90 -6.69 -1.26
N ARG A 90 -12.06 -6.83 -0.62
CA ARG A 90 -13.00 -7.91 -0.91
C ARG A 90 -13.98 -7.38 -1.94
N VAL A 91 -14.04 -8.05 -3.08
CA VAL A 91 -14.83 -7.63 -4.24
C VAL A 91 -15.72 -8.76 -4.71
N GLU A 92 -16.78 -8.43 -5.44
CA GLU A 92 -17.65 -9.40 -6.11
C GLU A 92 -17.05 -9.84 -7.46
N ASP A 93 -16.54 -8.89 -8.25
CA ASP A 93 -15.92 -9.13 -9.55
C ASP A 93 -14.40 -8.91 -9.51
N HIS A 94 -13.68 -10.00 -9.21
CA HIS A 94 -12.23 -10.04 -9.12
C HIS A 94 -11.53 -9.50 -10.38
N ASP A 95 -11.91 -9.98 -11.57
CA ASP A 95 -11.17 -9.68 -12.79
C ASP A 95 -11.36 -8.23 -13.20
N ARG A 96 -12.55 -7.68 -12.98
CA ARG A 96 -12.84 -6.27 -13.21
C ARG A 96 -12.02 -5.37 -12.28
N MET A 97 -11.94 -5.69 -10.99
CA MET A 97 -11.12 -4.91 -10.05
C MET A 97 -9.63 -5.00 -10.39
N VAL A 98 -9.11 -6.20 -10.63
CA VAL A 98 -7.69 -6.40 -10.99
C VAL A 98 -7.35 -5.69 -12.29
N GLY A 99 -8.21 -5.78 -13.32
CA GLY A 99 -8.04 -5.06 -14.57
C GLY A 99 -7.97 -3.56 -14.34
N TRP A 100 -8.91 -3.00 -13.59
CA TRP A 100 -8.93 -1.57 -13.28
C TRP A 100 -7.64 -1.11 -12.59
N LEU A 101 -7.18 -1.85 -11.57
CA LEU A 101 -5.94 -1.55 -10.84
C LEU A 101 -4.69 -1.62 -11.72
N ARG A 102 -4.67 -2.53 -12.70
CA ARG A 102 -3.57 -2.62 -13.68
C ARG A 102 -3.60 -1.43 -14.63
N ASP A 103 -4.76 -1.12 -15.18
CA ASP A 103 -4.90 -0.15 -16.26
C ASP A 103 -4.74 1.30 -15.75
N HIS A 104 -5.18 1.59 -14.52
CA HIS A 104 -5.18 2.95 -13.97
C HIS A 104 -3.94 3.22 -13.11
N LEU A 105 -3.47 2.23 -12.34
CA LEU A 105 -2.39 2.42 -11.35
C LEU A 105 -1.12 1.64 -11.70
N ASN A 106 -1.10 0.90 -12.81
CA ASN A 106 0.02 0.06 -13.21
C ASN A 106 0.45 -0.94 -12.13
N LEU A 107 -0.50 -1.40 -11.29
CA LEU A 107 -0.21 -2.43 -10.31
C LEU A 107 0.08 -3.76 -11.02
N ILE A 108 1.09 -4.47 -10.53
CA ILE A 108 1.60 -5.71 -11.13
C ILE A 108 1.17 -6.88 -10.24
N PRO A 109 0.42 -7.86 -10.76
CA PRO A 109 0.18 -9.12 -10.05
C PRO A 109 1.50 -9.81 -9.68
N SER A 110 1.68 -10.17 -8.41
CA SER A 110 2.84 -10.91 -7.92
C SER A 110 2.53 -12.38 -7.66
N ASP A 111 1.35 -12.67 -7.13
CA ASP A 111 0.94 -14.00 -6.70
C ASP A 111 -0.55 -14.19 -6.92
N TYR A 112 -0.94 -15.43 -7.25
CA TYR A 112 -2.34 -15.83 -7.42
C TYR A 112 -2.68 -16.93 -6.41
N LEU A 113 -3.85 -16.82 -5.80
CA LEU A 113 -4.44 -17.88 -5.00
C LEU A 113 -5.49 -18.60 -5.84
N VAL A 114 -5.35 -19.91 -6.02
CA VAL A 114 -6.30 -20.77 -6.76
C VAL A 114 -6.79 -21.89 -5.85
N SER A 115 -8.03 -22.34 -6.03
CA SER A 115 -8.60 -23.46 -5.23
C SER A 115 -8.09 -24.83 -5.65
N SER A 116 -7.64 -24.97 -6.90
CA SER A 116 -7.03 -26.21 -7.41
C SER A 116 -6.10 -25.88 -8.58
N ALA A 117 -5.20 -26.80 -8.92
CA ALA A 117 -4.27 -26.62 -10.04
C ALA A 117 -4.98 -26.49 -11.41
N ASP A 118 -6.17 -27.07 -11.54
CA ASP A 118 -6.94 -27.08 -12.79
C ASP A 118 -7.85 -25.86 -12.96
N LEU A 119 -8.01 -25.04 -11.91
CA LEU A 119 -8.81 -23.82 -11.94
C LEU A 119 -7.94 -22.64 -12.38
N ILE A 120 -8.18 -22.19 -13.61
CA ILE A 120 -7.42 -21.11 -14.25
C ILE A 120 -7.76 -19.73 -13.64
N ARG A 121 -8.95 -19.57 -13.03
CA ARG A 121 -9.39 -18.29 -12.46
C ARG A 121 -8.91 -18.13 -11.00
N PRO A 122 -8.13 -17.08 -10.67
CA PRO A 122 -7.72 -16.82 -9.30
C PRO A 122 -8.91 -16.51 -8.38
N LEU A 123 -8.86 -17.05 -7.16
CA LEU A 123 -9.71 -16.61 -6.04
C LEU A 123 -9.26 -15.26 -5.47
N SER A 124 -7.96 -14.99 -5.53
CA SER A 124 -7.37 -13.74 -5.06
C SER A 124 -6.06 -13.47 -5.80
N THR A 125 -5.71 -12.20 -5.96
CA THR A 125 -4.47 -11.75 -6.58
C THR A 125 -3.78 -10.77 -5.66
N PHE A 126 -2.52 -11.04 -5.33
CA PHE A 126 -1.65 -10.06 -4.68
C PHE A 126 -1.02 -9.18 -5.75
N MET A 127 -1.01 -7.87 -5.52
CA MET A 127 -0.49 -6.88 -6.46
C MET A 127 0.48 -5.91 -5.79
N ARG A 128 1.42 -5.38 -6.57
CA ARG A 128 2.45 -4.43 -6.09
C ARG A 128 2.73 -3.34 -7.11
N CYS A 129 3.28 -2.22 -6.65
CA CYS A 129 3.88 -1.25 -7.56
C CYS A 129 5.16 -1.81 -8.19
N ASN A 130 5.56 -1.20 -9.31
CA ASN A 130 6.90 -1.41 -9.84
C ASN A 130 7.94 -0.81 -8.88
N ARG A 131 9.12 -1.43 -8.80
CA ARG A 131 10.23 -0.96 -7.95
C ARG A 131 11.19 -0.09 -8.74
#